data_AF-A0A534J744-F1
#
_entry.id   AF-A0A534J744-F1
#
_cell.length_a   1.000
_cell.length_b   1.000
_cell.length_c   1.000
_cell.angle_alpha   90.00
_cell.angle_beta   90.00
_cell.angle_gamma   90.00
#
_symmetry.space_group_name_H-M   'P 1'
#
loop_
_entity.id
_entity.type
_entity.pdbx_description
1 polymer ?
#
loop_
_entity_poly.entity_id
_entity_poly.type
_entity_poly.pdbx_seq_one_letter_code
_entity_poly.pdbx_strand_id
1 'polypeptide(L)'
;MNPPKFAACIEDIRTWAAGQSDVKTAIAYGSVARGTAGEESDLDLLLAPKARHDALAHELFLLGARHDVTISPYLVERGSLGDLDP
;
A
#
# COMPACT_ATOMS: atom_id res chain seq x y z
N MET A 1 -15.89 -11.11 0.08
CA MET A 1 -15.53 -10.31 -1.11
C MET A 1 -15.35 -8.89 -0.64
N ASN A 2 -14.25 -8.25 -1.01
CA ASN A 2 -13.96 -6.89 -0.57
C ASN A 2 -14.92 -5.88 -1.24
N PRO A 3 -15.23 -4.77 -0.58
CA PRO A 3 -15.85 -3.61 -1.21
C PRO A 3 -15.10 -3.16 -2.48
N PRO A 4 -15.80 -2.71 -3.55
CA PRO A 4 -15.17 -2.32 -4.82
C PRO A 4 -14.13 -1.20 -4.71
N LYS A 5 -14.25 -0.32 -3.69
CA LYS A 5 -13.31 0.77 -3.45
C LYS A 5 -11.87 0.31 -3.26
N PHE A 6 -11.66 -0.88 -2.68
CA PHE A 6 -10.31 -1.43 -2.52
C PHE A 6 -9.67 -1.83 -3.84
N ALA A 7 -10.43 -2.36 -4.79
CA ALA A 7 -9.90 -2.72 -6.11
C ALA A 7 -9.47 -1.47 -6.88
N ALA A 8 -10.29 -0.41 -6.86
CA ALA A 8 -9.96 0.87 -7.48
C ALA A 8 -8.71 1.50 -6.82
N CYS A 9 -8.65 1.48 -5.48
CA CYS A 9 -7.50 1.98 -4.74
C CYS A 9 -6.20 1.21 -5.05
N ILE A 10 -6.26 -0.13 -5.17
CA ILE A 10 -5.10 -0.97 -5.53
C ILE A 10 -4.57 -0.64 -6.93
N GLU A 11 -5.44 -0.43 -7.92
CA GLU A 11 -5.01 -0.07 -9.27
C GLU A 11 -4.35 1.32 -9.33
N ASP A 12 -4.85 2.28 -8.54
CA ASP A 12 -4.22 3.59 -8.39
C ASP A 12 -2.84 3.48 -7.72
N ILE A 13 -2.70 2.66 -6.68
CA ILE A 13 -1.41 2.39 -6.02
C ILE A 13 -0.43 1.72 -6.98
N ARG A 14 -0.89 0.75 -7.80
CA ARG A 14 -0.05 0.11 -8.83
C ARG A 14 0.50 1.14 -9.81
N THR A 15 -0.36 2.03 -10.29
CA THR A 15 0.02 3.09 -11.24
C THR A 15 0.98 4.08 -10.59
N TRP A 16 0.70 4.52 -9.35
CA TRP A 16 1.60 5.38 -8.59
C TRP A 16 2.97 4.73 -8.36
N ALA A 17 2.99 3.49 -7.86
CA ALA A 17 4.23 2.78 -7.52
C ALA A 17 5.13 2.55 -8.75
N ALA A 18 4.55 2.31 -9.93
CA ALA A 18 5.30 2.19 -11.18
C ALA A 18 6.07 3.48 -11.55
N GLY A 19 5.62 4.65 -11.07
CA GLY A 19 6.28 5.94 -11.25
C GLY A 19 7.33 6.27 -10.19
N GLN A 20 7.48 5.45 -9.13
CA GLN A 20 8.36 5.76 -8.00
C GLN A 20 9.69 5.01 -8.10
N SER A 21 10.77 5.70 -8.47
CA SER A 21 12.14 5.12 -8.51
C SER A 21 12.66 4.65 -7.14
N ASP A 22 12.03 5.14 -6.08
CA ASP A 22 12.44 4.92 -4.69
C ASP A 22 11.66 3.79 -4.02
N VAL A 23 10.62 3.28 -4.67
CA VAL A 23 9.82 2.13 -4.21
C VAL A 23 10.20 0.93 -5.05
N LYS A 24 10.95 -0.02 -4.46
CA LYS A 24 11.32 -1.26 -5.16
C LYS A 24 10.17 -2.27 -5.18
N THR A 25 9.47 -2.36 -4.05
CA THR A 25 8.43 -3.37 -3.81
C THR A 25 7.33 -2.74 -2.96
N ALA A 26 6.08 -3.04 -3.32
CA ALA A 26 4.88 -2.73 -2.57
C ALA A 26 4.05 -4.01 -2.43
N ILE A 27 3.70 -4.40 -1.21
CA ILE A 27 2.96 -5.64 -0.93
C ILE A 27 1.70 -5.29 -0.16
N ALA A 28 0.53 -5.59 -0.73
CA ALA A 28 -0.72 -5.54 0.02
C ALA A 28 -0.82 -6.79 0.90
N TYR A 29 -1.16 -6.61 2.17
CA TYR A 29 -1.41 -7.71 3.10
C TYR A 29 -2.75 -7.48 3.82
N GLY A 30 -3.00 -8.18 4.92
CA GLY A 30 -4.19 -7.93 5.73
C GLY A 30 -5.51 -8.44 5.13
N SER A 31 -6.62 -7.86 5.59
CA SER A 31 -7.98 -8.30 5.27
C SER A 31 -8.32 -8.13 3.79
N VAL A 32 -7.87 -7.03 3.17
CA VAL A 32 -8.05 -6.76 1.74
C VAL A 32 -7.34 -7.81 0.91
N ALA A 33 -6.08 -8.12 1.19
CA ALA A 33 -5.35 -9.17 0.46
C ALA A 33 -6.00 -10.56 0.59
N ARG A 34 -6.64 -10.85 1.74
CA ARG A 34 -7.36 -12.11 1.98
C ARG A 34 -8.79 -12.16 1.41
N GLY A 35 -9.32 -11.07 0.87
CA GLY A 35 -10.69 -11.02 0.35
C GLY A 35 -11.78 -10.95 1.44
N THR A 36 -11.40 -10.61 2.67
CA THR A 36 -12.26 -10.59 3.86
C THR A 36 -12.49 -9.19 4.42
N ALA A 37 -12.17 -8.13 3.67
CA ALA A 37 -12.36 -6.75 4.12
C ALA A 37 -13.86 -6.38 4.19
N GLY A 38 -14.22 -5.59 5.20
CA GLY A 38 -15.51 -4.90 5.30
C GLY A 38 -15.40 -3.44 4.86
N GLU A 39 -16.51 -2.70 4.89
CA GLU A 39 -16.58 -1.29 4.44
C GLU A 39 -15.60 -0.37 5.18
N GLU A 40 -15.41 -0.58 6.47
CA GLU A 40 -14.54 0.23 7.34
C GLU A 40 -13.10 -0.30 7.44
N SER A 41 -12.75 -1.33 6.65
CA SER A 41 -11.38 -1.85 6.67
C SER A 41 -10.40 -0.85 6.05
N ASP A 42 -9.16 -0.90 6.52
CA ASP A 42 -8.04 -0.22 5.91
C ASP A 42 -7.32 -1.11 4.88
N LEU A 43 -6.46 -0.49 4.09
CA LEU A 43 -5.55 -1.16 3.17
C LEU A 43 -4.15 -1.20 3.77
N ASP A 44 -3.80 -2.35 4.32
CA ASP A 44 -2.46 -2.69 4.78
C ASP A 44 -1.46 -2.78 3.61
N LEU A 45 -0.44 -1.92 3.63
CA LEU A 45 0.55 -1.85 2.55
C LEU A 45 1.98 -1.85 3.09
N LEU A 46 2.77 -2.85 2.74
CA LEU A 46 4.20 -2.87 3.08
C LEU A 46 5.01 -2.27 1.94
N LEU A 47 5.93 -1.36 2.27
CA LEU A 47 6.82 -0.67 1.31
C LEU A 47 8.26 -0.70 1.82
N ALA A 48 9.22 -0.84 0.90
CA ALA A 48 10.63 -0.54 1.17
C ALA A 48 11.13 0.68 0.40
N PRO A 49 10.97 1.88 0.97
CA PRO A 49 11.50 3.09 0.40
C PRO A 49 13.02 3.21 0.61
N LYS A 50 13.73 3.82 -0.35
CA LYS A 50 15.18 4.13 -0.23
C LYS A 50 15.46 5.38 0.61
N ALA A 51 14.54 6.35 0.59
CA ALA A 51 14.51 7.60 1.36
C ALA A 51 13.08 8.17 1.28
N ARG A 52 12.76 9.24 2.04
CA ARG A 52 11.49 10.01 1.99
C ARG A 52 10.24 9.36 2.61
N HIS A 53 10.35 8.79 3.81
CA HIS A 53 9.21 8.18 4.54
C HIS A 53 7.97 9.08 4.62
N ASP A 54 8.12 10.31 5.13
CA ASP A 54 6.97 11.21 5.36
C ASP A 54 6.28 11.63 4.06
N ALA A 55 7.07 11.86 3.00
CA ALA A 55 6.51 12.23 1.70
C ALA A 55 5.71 11.07 1.09
N LEU A 56 6.23 9.84 1.17
CA LEU A 56 5.52 8.66 0.66
C LEU A 56 4.27 8.36 1.48
N ALA A 57 4.33 8.46 2.80
CA ALA A 57 3.16 8.30 3.65
C ALA A 57 2.08 9.34 3.31
N HIS A 58 2.47 10.60 3.06
CA HIS A 58 1.55 11.64 2.65
C HIS A 58 0.93 11.38 1.26
N GLU A 59 1.74 10.96 0.29
CA GLU A 59 1.25 10.61 -1.05
C GLU A 59 0.23 9.45 -1.00
N LEU A 60 0.50 8.42 -0.20
CA LEU A 60 -0.43 7.30 0.02
C LEU A 60 -1.71 7.75 0.72
N PHE A 61 -1.62 8.62 1.73
CA PHE A 61 -2.80 9.20 2.35
C PHE A 61 -3.70 9.89 1.31
N LEU A 62 -3.11 10.71 0.42
CA LEU A 62 -3.85 11.40 -0.65
C LEU A 62 -4.45 10.43 -1.68
N LEU A 63 -3.79 9.30 -1.96
CA LEU A 63 -4.32 8.26 -2.85
C LEU A 63 -5.52 7.56 -2.22
N GLY A 64 -5.41 7.13 -0.96
CA GLY A 64 -6.49 6.47 -0.24
C GLY A 64 -7.74 7.34 -0.13
N ALA A 65 -7.56 8.63 0.17
CA ALA A 65 -8.65 9.60 0.29
C ALA A 65 -9.51 9.74 -0.99
N ARG A 66 -8.96 9.47 -2.18
CA ARG A 66 -9.73 9.50 -3.45
C ARG A 66 -10.77 8.39 -3.55
N HIS A 67 -10.57 7.31 -2.80
CA HIS A 67 -11.38 6.10 -2.86
C HIS A 67 -12.14 5.84 -1.55
N ASP A 68 -12.11 6.76 -0.59
CA ASP A 68 -12.63 6.53 0.76
C ASP A 68 -11.98 5.29 1.43
N VAL A 69 -10.66 5.18 1.28
CA VAL A 69 -9.86 4.09 1.84
C VAL A 69 -8.74 4.68 2.69
N THR A 70 -8.62 4.26 3.94
CA THR A 70 -7.40 4.50 4.73
C THR A 70 -6.32 3.54 4.26
N ILE A 71 -5.18 4.06 3.82
CA ILE A 71 -3.99 3.24 3.54
C ILE A 71 -3.12 3.26 4.79
N SER A 72 -2.77 2.07 5.28
CA SER A 72 -1.93 1.86 6.45
C SER A 72 -0.54 1.38 5.99
N PRO A 73 0.41 2.30 5.70
CA PRO A 73 1.72 1.91 5.21
C PRO A 73 2.62 1.41 6.35
N TYR A 74 3.19 0.23 6.15
CA TYR A 74 4.32 -0.27 6.94
C TYR A 74 5.61 -0.10 6.14
N LEU A 75 6.41 0.88 6.54
CA LEU A 75 7.68 1.21 5.88
C LEU A 75 8.80 0.40 6.53
N VAL A 76 9.41 -0.49 5.75
CA VAL A 76 10.54 -1.31 6.21
C VAL A 76 11.84 -0.86 5.56
N GLU A 77 12.90 -0.81 6.37
CA GLU A 77 14.24 -0.57 5.85
C GLU A 77 14.67 -1.72 4.91
N ARG A 78 15.39 -1.36 3.86
CA ARG A 78 15.77 -2.25 2.74
C ARG A 78 16.41 -3.58 3.16
N GLY A 79 17.09 -3.63 4.31
CA GLY A 79 17.74 -4.84 4.81
C GLY A 79 16.77 -5.93 5.28
N SER A 80 15.53 -5.58 5.58
CA SER A 80 14.57 -6.45 6.27
C SER A 80 13.62 -7.22 5.34
N LEU A 81 13.62 -6.92 4.04
CA LEU A 81 12.75 -7.58 3.05
C LEU A 81 13.35 -8.81 2.39
N GLY A 82 14.67 -9.00 2.48
CA GLY A 82 15.35 -10.14 1.85
C GLY A 82 14.81 -11.50 2.32
N ASP A 83 14.18 -11.54 3.49
CA ASP A 83 13.64 -12.76 4.11
C ASP A 83 12.13 -12.96 3.86
N LEU A 84 11.48 -12.06 3.12
CA LEU A 84 10.01 -12.07 2.89
C LEU A 84 9.61 -12.47 1.46
N ASP A 85 10.59 -12.79 0.61
CA ASP A 85 10.39 -13.39 -0.72
C ASP A 85 10.57 -14.92 -0.59
N PRO A 86 9.55 -15.75 -0.82
CA PRO A 86 9.66 -17.22 -0.71
C PRO A 86 10.53 -17.87 -1.80
#